data_AF-A0A942CBG0-F1
#
_entry.id   AF-A0A942CBG0-F1
#
_cell.length_a   1.000
_cell.length_b   1.000
_cell.length_c   1.000
_cell.angle_alpha   90.00
_cell.angle_beta   90.00
_cell.angle_gamma   90.00
#
_symmetry.space_group_name_H-M   'P 1'
#
loop_
_entity.id
_entity.type
_entity.pdbx_description
1 polymer ?
#
loop_
_entity_poly.entity_id
_entity_poly.type
_entity_poly.pdbx_seq_one_letter_code
_entity_poly.pdbx_strand_id
1 'polypeptide(L)'
;MAQLRTLGLTCLAVVICCAASSVRGDSITISGDFKTTFTVKCLSNDCAKFEAPYTGVGSIILNGSALTNVTVSSFQVVDFTLPVPALNGTVTFTAANGDKLFATATGIPGPPINGSASLAGLSLILNGGTGLFANLYGTITITAGKATFTSPGGGIGEFTLNGTANTVPEPATLLLLGAGLAGIAVTLRKRKKK
;
A
#
# COMPACT_ATOMS: atom_id res chain seq x y z
N MET A 1 16.15 -46.83 29.30
CA MET A 1 16.55 -46.03 28.11
C MET A 1 15.39 -45.43 27.30
N ALA A 2 14.11 -45.67 27.63
CA ALA A 2 12.99 -45.14 26.83
C ALA A 2 12.60 -43.67 27.10
N GLN A 3 12.92 -43.10 28.27
CA GLN A 3 12.45 -41.75 28.65
C GLN A 3 13.21 -40.58 28.01
N LEU A 4 14.40 -40.78 27.43
CA LEU A 4 15.17 -39.66 26.85
C LEU A 4 14.66 -39.25 25.46
N ARG A 5 13.94 -40.13 24.74
CA ARG A 5 13.44 -39.84 23.39
C ARG A 5 12.18 -38.98 23.39
N THR A 6 11.36 -39.06 24.43
CA THR A 6 10.11 -38.29 24.55
C THR A 6 10.33 -36.82 24.93
N LEU A 7 11.43 -36.48 25.63
CA LEU A 7 11.77 -35.07 25.94
C LEU A 7 12.30 -34.29 24.72
N GLY A 8 12.93 -34.98 23.76
CA GLY A 8 13.47 -34.32 22.56
C GLY A 8 12.36 -33.84 21.60
N LEU A 9 11.30 -34.65 21.44
CA LEU A 9 10.20 -34.33 20.53
C LEU A 9 9.29 -33.21 21.06
N THR A 10 9.02 -33.18 22.38
CA THR A 10 8.21 -32.12 22.98
C THR A 10 8.91 -30.77 22.96
N CYS A 11 10.23 -30.74 23.13
CA CYS A 11 11.00 -29.49 23.04
C CYS A 11 11.03 -28.91 21.62
N LEU A 12 11.10 -29.77 20.59
CA LEU A 12 11.06 -29.34 19.19
C LEU A 12 9.67 -28.79 18.80
N ALA A 13 8.60 -29.41 19.29
CA ALA A 13 7.22 -28.94 19.06
C ALA A 13 6.95 -27.57 19.67
N VAL A 14 7.49 -27.27 20.87
CA VAL A 14 7.36 -25.95 21.51
C VAL A 14 8.12 -24.86 20.75
N VAL A 15 9.29 -25.17 20.17
CA VAL A 15 10.06 -24.21 19.36
C VAL A 15 9.34 -23.88 18.05
N ILE A 16 8.69 -24.87 17.41
CA ILE A 16 7.92 -24.66 16.18
C ILE A 16 6.62 -23.89 16.45
N CYS A 17 5.93 -24.15 17.57
CA CYS A 17 4.73 -23.38 17.95
C CYS A 17 5.04 -21.93 18.37
N CYS A 18 6.20 -21.63 18.94
CA CYS A 18 6.59 -20.26 19.28
C CYS A 18 7.09 -19.42 18.08
N ALA A 19 7.43 -20.05 16.96
CA ALA A 19 7.83 -19.35 15.72
C ALA A 19 6.64 -18.84 14.89
N ALA A 20 5.41 -19.22 15.25
CA ALA A 20 4.18 -18.72 14.65
C ALA A 20 3.62 -17.50 15.40
N SER A 21 4.49 -16.69 16.01
CA SER A 21 4.09 -15.35 16.45
C SER A 21 3.69 -14.57 15.20
N SER A 22 2.39 -14.33 15.05
CA SER A 22 1.85 -13.44 14.03
C SER A 22 2.63 -12.14 14.10
N VAL A 23 3.44 -11.87 13.08
CA VAL A 23 4.19 -10.62 12.99
C VAL A 23 3.15 -9.53 12.80
N ARG A 24 2.78 -8.89 13.90
CA ARG A 24 1.79 -7.82 13.89
C ARG A 24 2.51 -6.62 13.28
N GLY A 25 2.20 -6.33 12.02
CA GLY A 25 2.76 -5.16 11.35
C GLY A 25 2.38 -3.90 12.12
N ASP A 26 3.33 -2.97 12.23
CA ASP A 26 3.04 -1.66 12.83
C ASP A 26 2.12 -0.89 11.88
N SER A 27 1.04 -0.32 12.44
CA SER A 27 0.12 0.50 11.67
C SER A 27 0.71 1.90 11.47
N ILE A 28 0.81 2.33 10.22
CA ILE A 28 1.26 3.66 9.80
C ILE A 28 0.06 4.44 9.27
N THR A 29 -0.13 5.67 9.72
CA THR A 29 -1.13 6.57 9.15
C THR A 29 -0.59 7.24 7.89
N ILE A 30 -1.40 7.27 6.84
CA ILE A 30 -1.07 7.87 5.55
C ILE A 30 -2.20 8.81 5.15
N SER A 31 -1.86 10.07 4.93
CA SER A 31 -2.75 11.04 4.28
C SER A 31 -2.00 11.82 3.21
N GLY A 32 -2.71 12.52 2.34
CA GLY A 32 -2.08 13.32 1.30
C GLY A 32 -3.06 14.04 0.42
N ASP A 33 -2.62 15.14 -0.18
CA ASP A 33 -3.40 15.99 -1.06
C ASP A 33 -2.68 16.15 -2.39
N PHE A 34 -3.39 15.95 -3.50
CA PHE A 34 -2.83 15.93 -4.84
C PHE A 34 -3.64 16.78 -5.80
N LYS A 35 -2.91 17.45 -6.68
CA LYS A 35 -3.44 18.09 -7.88
C LYS A 35 -2.83 17.45 -9.12
N THR A 36 -3.68 17.08 -10.06
CA THR A 36 -3.35 16.27 -11.22
C THR A 36 -3.94 16.85 -12.49
N THR A 37 -3.32 16.52 -13.62
CA THR A 37 -3.90 16.64 -14.95
C THR A 37 -4.08 15.24 -15.50
N PHE A 38 -5.22 15.01 -16.16
CA PHE A 38 -5.53 13.73 -16.77
C PHE A 38 -5.91 13.90 -18.23
N THR A 39 -5.69 12.86 -19.01
CA THR A 39 -6.18 12.75 -20.39
C THR A 39 -7.17 11.60 -20.48
N VAL A 40 -8.02 11.60 -21.50
CA VAL A 40 -8.96 10.52 -21.76
C VAL A 40 -8.72 9.99 -23.16
N LYS A 41 -8.54 8.67 -23.26
CA LYS A 41 -8.39 7.96 -24.53
C LYS A 41 -9.39 6.82 -24.59
N CYS A 42 -10.34 6.91 -25.51
CA CYS A 42 -11.30 5.83 -25.73
C CYS A 42 -10.59 4.57 -26.23
N LEU A 43 -10.93 3.43 -25.63
CA LEU A 43 -10.47 2.10 -26.03
C LEU A 43 -11.47 1.38 -26.94
N SER A 44 -12.69 1.89 -27.00
CA SER A 44 -13.75 1.42 -27.88
C SER A 44 -14.33 2.57 -28.70
N ASN A 45 -14.96 2.26 -29.84
CA ASN A 45 -15.54 3.25 -30.75
C ASN A 45 -16.67 4.07 -30.11
N ASP A 46 -17.36 3.51 -29.12
CA ASP A 46 -18.44 4.14 -28.36
C ASP A 46 -17.93 4.81 -27.06
N CYS A 47 -16.63 4.77 -26.79
CA CYS A 47 -16.03 5.23 -25.54
C CYS A 47 -16.63 4.60 -24.27
N ALA A 48 -17.34 3.46 -24.36
CA ALA A 48 -17.82 2.72 -23.20
C ALA A 48 -16.66 2.19 -22.34
N LYS A 49 -15.47 2.07 -22.93
CA LYS A 49 -14.22 1.78 -22.22
C LYS A 49 -13.18 2.83 -22.58
N PHE A 50 -12.50 3.39 -21.59
CA PHE A 50 -11.44 4.36 -21.84
C PHE A 50 -10.29 4.27 -20.82
N GLU A 51 -9.13 4.74 -21.26
CA GLU A 51 -7.97 4.99 -20.41
C GLU A 51 -7.98 6.44 -19.94
N ALA A 52 -7.65 6.64 -18.66
CA ALA A 52 -7.54 7.96 -18.05
C ALA A 52 -6.20 8.11 -17.30
N PRO A 53 -5.05 8.15 -18.00
CA PRO A 53 -3.78 8.37 -17.33
C PRO A 53 -3.72 9.79 -16.78
N TYR A 54 -3.11 9.94 -15.61
CA TYR A 54 -2.91 11.24 -14.99
C TYR A 54 -1.52 11.37 -14.38
N THR A 55 -1.07 12.61 -14.28
CA THR A 55 0.14 12.99 -13.57
C THR A 55 -0.13 14.22 -12.71
N GLY A 56 0.64 14.41 -11.65
CA GLY A 56 0.46 15.55 -10.78
C GLY A 56 1.49 15.64 -9.68
N VAL A 57 1.25 16.57 -8.76
CA VAL A 57 2.10 16.82 -7.61
C VAL A 57 1.23 17.06 -6.38
N GLY A 58 1.80 16.75 -5.22
CA GLY A 58 1.13 16.87 -3.95
C GLY A 58 2.04 16.63 -2.77
N SER A 59 1.44 16.22 -1.68
CA SER A 59 2.13 15.84 -0.44
C SER A 59 1.61 14.51 0.10
N ILE A 60 2.45 13.84 0.87
CA ILE A 60 2.07 12.68 1.68
C ILE A 60 2.49 12.96 3.12
N ILE A 61 1.62 12.70 4.08
CA ILE A 61 1.95 12.69 5.50
C ILE A 61 2.03 11.22 5.94
N LEU A 62 3.22 10.80 6.39
CA LEU A 62 3.48 9.47 6.94
C LEU A 62 3.74 9.59 8.44
N ASN A 63 2.87 9.04 9.28
CA ASN A 63 3.01 9.13 10.75
C ASN A 63 3.28 10.57 11.24
N GLY A 64 2.60 11.55 10.67
CA GLY A 64 2.77 12.97 10.99
C GLY A 64 3.96 13.67 10.33
N SER A 65 4.83 12.94 9.62
CA SER A 65 5.94 13.53 8.85
C SER A 65 5.50 13.86 7.43
N ALA A 66 5.59 15.12 7.03
CA ALA A 66 5.19 15.57 5.70
C ALA A 66 6.31 15.41 4.66
N LEU A 67 6.02 14.67 3.60
CA LEU A 67 6.76 14.59 2.35
C LEU A 67 6.10 15.55 1.34
N THR A 68 6.79 16.63 0.99
CA THR A 68 6.32 17.59 -0.03
C THR A 68 6.89 17.24 -1.40
N ASN A 69 6.30 17.83 -2.46
CA ASN A 69 6.72 17.61 -3.84
C ASN A 69 6.68 16.13 -4.27
N VAL A 70 5.69 15.39 -3.76
CA VAL A 70 5.46 14.01 -4.19
C VAL A 70 4.79 14.06 -5.55
N THR A 71 5.46 13.51 -6.55
CA THR A 71 4.86 13.33 -7.88
C THR A 71 3.94 12.13 -7.85
N VAL A 72 2.77 12.25 -8.46
CA VAL A 72 1.84 11.12 -8.64
C VAL A 72 1.68 10.87 -10.12
N SER A 73 1.67 9.60 -10.50
CA SER A 73 1.34 9.15 -11.86
C SER A 73 0.42 7.94 -11.79
N SER A 74 -0.48 7.82 -12.76
CA SER A 74 -1.37 6.68 -12.83
C SER A 74 -1.72 6.32 -14.26
N PHE A 75 -2.04 5.04 -14.43
CA PHE A 75 -2.70 4.50 -15.60
C PHE A 75 -3.99 3.83 -15.12
N GLN A 76 -5.13 4.33 -15.56
CA GLN A 76 -6.45 3.83 -15.15
C GLN A 76 -7.27 3.46 -16.37
N VAL A 77 -8.03 2.39 -16.25
CA VAL A 77 -9.05 1.98 -17.21
C VAL A 77 -10.40 2.08 -16.52
N VAL A 78 -11.34 2.78 -17.14
CA VAL A 78 -12.74 2.83 -16.72
C VAL A 78 -13.57 2.05 -17.73
N ASP A 79 -14.39 1.14 -17.22
CA ASP A 79 -15.21 0.23 -18.02
C ASP A 79 -16.69 0.41 -17.68
N PHE A 80 -17.43 1.07 -18.56
CA PHE A 80 -18.88 1.26 -18.49
C PHE A 80 -19.66 0.14 -19.20
N THR A 81 -18.98 -0.85 -19.78
CA THR A 81 -19.66 -2.03 -20.37
C THR A 81 -20.15 -3.00 -19.29
N LEU A 82 -19.63 -2.86 -18.07
CA LEU A 82 -20.04 -3.65 -16.92
C LEU A 82 -21.36 -3.12 -16.33
N PRO A 83 -22.21 -3.99 -15.72
CA PRO A 83 -23.44 -3.56 -15.06
C PRO A 83 -23.24 -2.48 -13.98
N VAL A 84 -22.06 -2.48 -13.36
CA VAL A 84 -21.58 -1.44 -12.45
C VAL A 84 -20.25 -0.93 -13.01
N PRO A 85 -20.12 0.37 -13.35
CA PRO A 85 -18.88 0.91 -13.87
C PRO A 85 -17.72 0.64 -12.92
N ALA A 86 -16.62 0.10 -13.45
CA ALA A 86 -15.44 -0.20 -12.66
C ALA A 86 -14.24 0.63 -13.14
N LEU A 87 -13.54 1.23 -12.18
CA LEU A 87 -12.23 1.84 -12.37
C LEU A 87 -11.19 0.86 -11.84
N ASN A 88 -10.20 0.53 -12.67
CA ASN A 88 -9.03 -0.26 -12.28
C ASN A 88 -7.77 0.38 -12.84
N GLY A 89 -6.74 0.53 -12.02
CA GLY A 89 -5.49 1.13 -12.47
C GLY A 89 -4.35 0.98 -11.49
N THR A 90 -3.15 1.34 -11.93
CA THR A 90 -1.97 1.44 -11.09
C THR A 90 -1.67 2.90 -10.79
N VAL A 91 -1.28 3.20 -9.56
CA VAL A 91 -0.85 4.52 -9.11
C VAL A 91 0.55 4.40 -8.54
N THR A 92 1.43 5.31 -8.91
CA THR A 92 2.78 5.43 -8.35
C THR A 92 2.97 6.82 -7.79
N PHE A 93 3.31 6.90 -6.51
CA PHE A 93 3.75 8.14 -5.86
C PHE A 93 5.27 8.10 -5.78
N THR A 94 5.96 9.15 -6.23
CA THR A 94 7.42 9.26 -6.15
C THR A 94 7.79 10.48 -5.34
N ALA A 95 8.41 10.25 -4.17
CA ALA A 95 8.91 11.30 -3.30
C ALA A 95 10.15 12.00 -3.93
N ALA A 96 10.50 13.17 -3.40
CA ALA A 96 11.60 13.98 -3.93
C ALA A 96 12.97 13.27 -3.89
N ASN A 97 13.16 12.32 -2.97
CA ASN A 97 14.37 11.50 -2.86
C ASN A 97 14.40 10.30 -3.83
N GLY A 98 13.36 10.10 -4.65
CA GLY A 98 13.24 8.99 -5.60
C GLY A 98 12.52 7.75 -5.05
N ASP A 99 12.13 7.74 -3.77
CA ASP A 99 11.38 6.63 -3.18
C ASP A 99 9.98 6.53 -3.78
N LYS A 100 9.52 5.30 -4.06
CA LYS A 100 8.26 5.04 -4.73
C LYS A 100 7.30 4.26 -3.86
N LEU A 101 6.04 4.68 -3.83
CA LEU A 101 4.92 3.92 -3.28
C LEU A 101 4.04 3.45 -4.44
N PHE A 102 3.77 2.15 -4.50
CA PHE A 102 2.96 1.53 -5.53
C PHE A 102 1.58 1.18 -4.98
N ALA A 103 0.54 1.51 -5.75
CA ALA A 103 -0.83 1.18 -5.39
C ALA A 103 -1.65 0.73 -6.60
N THR A 104 -2.71 -0.03 -6.34
CA THR A 104 -3.77 -0.35 -7.31
C THR A 104 -5.02 0.42 -6.93
N ALA A 105 -5.49 1.29 -7.83
CA ALA A 105 -6.74 2.01 -7.68
C ALA A 105 -7.90 1.12 -8.13
N THR A 106 -8.93 1.00 -7.30
CA THR A 106 -10.16 0.28 -7.58
C THR A 106 -11.37 1.05 -7.07
N GLY A 107 -12.51 0.92 -7.73
CA GLY A 107 -13.78 1.43 -7.22
C GLY A 107 -14.73 1.88 -8.33
N ILE A 108 -15.78 2.59 -7.91
CA ILE A 108 -16.82 3.11 -8.79
C ILE A 108 -16.68 4.64 -8.77
N PRO A 109 -16.27 5.28 -9.87
CA PRO A 109 -16.26 6.73 -9.92
C PRO A 109 -17.70 7.24 -9.84
N GLY A 110 -17.92 8.36 -9.12
CA GLY A 110 -19.23 8.99 -9.08
C GLY A 110 -19.65 9.45 -10.48
N PRO A 111 -20.95 9.40 -10.83
CA PRO A 111 -21.41 9.86 -12.14
C PRO A 111 -21.00 11.32 -12.37
N PRO A 112 -20.61 11.70 -13.60
CA PRO A 112 -20.29 13.09 -13.89
C PRO A 112 -21.51 13.98 -13.69
N ILE A 113 -21.40 14.99 -12.83
CA ILE A 113 -22.41 16.04 -12.64
C ILE A 113 -21.75 17.37 -13.02
N ASN A 114 -22.34 18.10 -13.98
CA ASN A 114 -21.83 19.39 -14.46
C ASN A 114 -20.34 19.33 -14.88
N GLY A 115 -19.97 18.32 -15.68
CA GLY A 115 -18.60 18.15 -16.16
C GLY A 115 -17.59 17.78 -15.07
N SER A 116 -18.06 17.21 -13.96
CA SER A 116 -17.22 16.81 -12.83
C SER A 116 -17.59 15.44 -12.29
N ALA A 117 -16.63 14.53 -12.15
CA ALA A 117 -16.82 13.23 -11.51
C ALA A 117 -16.25 13.24 -10.09
N SER A 118 -16.95 12.62 -9.15
CA SER A 118 -16.44 12.43 -7.78
C SER A 118 -15.43 11.27 -7.76
N LEU A 119 -14.31 11.48 -7.06
CA LEU A 119 -13.30 10.45 -6.80
C LEU A 119 -13.38 9.91 -5.36
N ALA A 120 -14.28 10.45 -4.54
CA ALA A 120 -14.46 10.01 -3.16
C ALA A 120 -14.97 8.56 -3.10
N GLY A 121 -14.42 7.77 -2.18
CA GLY A 121 -14.76 6.36 -2.00
C GLY A 121 -13.92 5.38 -2.84
N LEU A 122 -13.08 5.88 -3.75
CA LEU A 122 -12.11 5.02 -4.45
C LEU A 122 -11.07 4.47 -3.46
N SER A 123 -10.73 3.20 -3.62
CA SER A 123 -9.76 2.48 -2.79
C SER A 123 -8.42 2.38 -3.51
N LEU A 124 -7.34 2.68 -2.79
CA LEU A 124 -5.97 2.46 -3.23
C LEU A 124 -5.38 1.32 -2.40
N ILE A 125 -5.15 0.18 -3.04
CA ILE A 125 -4.53 -1.00 -2.43
C ILE A 125 -3.03 -0.83 -2.55
N LEU A 126 -2.35 -0.70 -1.43
CA LEU A 126 -0.90 -0.47 -1.37
C LEU A 126 -0.17 -1.81 -1.58
N ASN A 127 0.67 -1.86 -2.62
CA ASN A 127 1.33 -3.08 -3.08
C ASN A 127 2.83 -3.11 -2.72
N GLY A 128 3.26 -2.26 -1.78
CA GLY A 128 4.68 -2.06 -1.46
C GLY A 128 5.27 -0.79 -2.05
N GLY A 129 6.58 -0.68 -1.92
CA GLY A 129 7.33 0.50 -2.34
C GLY A 129 8.84 0.30 -2.23
N THR A 130 9.59 1.38 -2.42
CA THR A 130 11.04 1.44 -2.26
C THR A 130 11.42 2.43 -1.16
N GLY A 131 12.63 2.28 -0.60
CA GLY A 131 13.18 3.19 0.41
C GLY A 131 12.24 3.38 1.60
N LEU A 132 11.81 4.61 1.87
CA LEU A 132 10.87 4.94 2.96
C LEU A 132 9.53 4.21 2.89
N PHE A 133 9.13 3.75 1.69
CA PHE A 133 7.88 3.01 1.48
C PHE A 133 8.09 1.49 1.40
N ALA A 134 9.30 0.99 1.71
CA ALA A 134 9.59 -0.43 1.71
C ALA A 134 8.65 -1.18 2.68
N ASN A 135 8.16 -2.34 2.25
CA ASN A 135 7.27 -3.21 3.03
C ASN A 135 5.93 -2.58 3.45
N LEU A 136 5.52 -1.48 2.82
CA LEU A 136 4.26 -0.81 3.14
C LEU A 136 3.09 -1.39 2.34
N TYR A 137 2.10 -1.96 3.02
CA TYR A 137 0.93 -2.59 2.41
C TYR A 137 -0.35 -2.21 3.15
N GLY A 138 -1.50 -2.37 2.51
CA GLY A 138 -2.79 -2.05 3.12
C GLY A 138 -3.76 -1.43 2.13
N THR A 139 -4.76 -0.72 2.66
CA THR A 139 -5.75 -0.04 1.83
C THR A 139 -6.00 1.34 2.40
N ILE A 140 -5.88 2.34 1.54
CA ILE A 140 -6.25 3.72 1.84
C ILE A 140 -7.41 4.11 0.94
N THR A 141 -8.19 5.09 1.37
CA THR A 141 -9.36 5.56 0.62
C THR A 141 -9.18 7.01 0.22
N ILE A 142 -9.69 7.37 -0.96
CA ILE A 142 -9.86 8.77 -1.33
C ILE A 142 -11.06 9.31 -0.55
N THR A 143 -10.83 10.17 0.43
CA THR A 143 -11.89 10.73 1.29
C THR A 143 -12.59 11.91 0.66
N ALA A 144 -11.86 12.68 -0.15
CA ALA A 144 -12.39 13.77 -0.94
C ALA A 144 -11.68 13.80 -2.28
N GLY A 145 -12.39 14.16 -3.35
CA GLY A 145 -11.73 14.35 -4.63
C GLY A 145 -12.71 14.53 -5.78
N LYS A 146 -12.25 15.21 -6.83
CA LYS A 146 -13.03 15.57 -7.99
C LYS A 146 -12.15 15.62 -9.22
N ALA A 147 -12.63 15.01 -10.31
CA ALA A 147 -12.09 15.18 -11.65
C ALA A 147 -12.98 16.16 -12.42
N THR A 148 -12.44 17.30 -12.84
CA THR A 148 -13.14 18.33 -13.62
C THR A 148 -12.67 18.25 -15.07
N PHE A 149 -13.58 17.94 -15.97
CA PHE A 149 -13.29 17.89 -17.41
C PHE A 149 -13.23 19.31 -17.96
N THR A 150 -12.07 19.71 -18.46
CA THR A 150 -11.86 21.04 -19.09
C THR A 150 -11.91 20.96 -20.62
N SER A 151 -11.86 19.75 -21.17
CA SER A 151 -12.00 19.46 -22.58
C SER A 151 -12.56 18.04 -22.78
N PRO A 152 -13.00 17.66 -24.00
CA PRO A 152 -13.40 16.27 -24.29
C PRO A 152 -12.27 15.24 -24.07
N GLY A 153 -11.01 15.66 -24.17
CA GLY A 153 -9.84 14.78 -24.07
C GLY A 153 -9.14 14.77 -22.71
N GLY A 154 -9.66 15.46 -21.70
CA GLY A 154 -8.98 15.54 -20.41
C GLY A 154 -9.44 16.66 -19.48
N GLY A 155 -8.72 16.80 -18.38
CA GLY A 155 -9.09 17.72 -17.32
C GLY A 155 -8.10 17.83 -16.18
N ILE A 156 -8.59 18.37 -15.07
CA ILE A 156 -7.85 18.57 -13.83
C ILE A 156 -8.51 17.71 -12.73
N GLY A 157 -7.71 16.93 -12.02
CA GLY A 157 -8.17 16.14 -10.87
C GLY A 157 -7.54 16.64 -9.58
N GLU A 158 -8.33 16.75 -8.52
CA GLU A 158 -7.83 17.04 -7.17
C GLU A 158 -8.36 15.95 -6.24
N PHE A 159 -7.53 15.42 -5.36
CA PHE A 159 -7.96 14.40 -4.39
C PHE A 159 -7.13 14.40 -3.11
N THR A 160 -7.80 14.01 -2.03
CA THR A 160 -7.27 13.77 -0.70
C THR A 160 -7.40 12.29 -0.39
N LEU A 161 -6.28 11.65 -0.05
CA LEU A 161 -6.26 10.28 0.47
C LEU A 161 -6.10 10.28 1.99
N ASN A 162 -6.73 9.30 2.64
CA ASN A 162 -6.54 9.03 4.05
C ASN A 162 -6.73 7.53 4.31
N GLY A 163 -5.90 6.97 5.19
CA GLY A 163 -6.06 5.62 5.68
C GLY A 163 -4.89 5.15 6.52
N THR A 164 -4.87 3.84 6.76
CA THR A 164 -3.77 3.18 7.47
C THR A 164 -3.13 2.13 6.57
N ALA A 165 -1.81 2.06 6.65
CA ALA A 165 -1.02 0.98 6.09
C ALA A 165 -0.39 0.18 7.22
N ASN A 166 0.08 -1.01 6.92
CA ASN A 166 0.87 -1.84 7.80
C ASN A 166 2.26 -1.99 7.19
N THR A 167 3.27 -2.14 8.04
CA THR A 167 4.62 -2.51 7.61
C THR A 167 4.96 -3.92 8.06
N VAL A 168 5.66 -4.67 7.21
CA VAL A 168 6.25 -5.95 7.62
C VAL A 168 7.62 -5.62 8.22
N PRO A 169 7.88 -6.00 9.48
CA PRO A 169 9.23 -5.93 10.04
C PRO A 169 10.22 -6.60 9.12
N GLU A 170 11.35 -5.92 8.88
CA GLU A 170 12.37 -6.45 7.97
C GLU A 170 12.83 -7.86 8.44
N PRO A 171 12.99 -8.82 7.51
CA PRO A 171 13.40 -10.18 7.85
C PRO A 171 14.71 -10.23 8.65
N ALA A 172 15.61 -9.27 8.42
CA ALA A 172 16.87 -9.14 9.14
C ALA A 172 16.67 -8.91 10.63
N THR A 173 15.64 -8.15 11.02
CA THR A 173 15.32 -7.87 12.42
C THR A 173 14.85 -9.14 13.14
N LEU A 174 14.05 -9.97 12.46
CA LEU A 174 13.63 -11.27 12.97
C LEU A 174 14.80 -12.25 13.09
N LEU A 175 15.69 -12.28 12.09
CA LEU A 175 16.89 -13.10 12.12
C LEU A 175 17.84 -12.68 13.24
N LEU A 176 18.07 -11.38 13.42
CA LEU A 176 18.93 -10.85 14.47
C LEU A 176 18.35 -11.14 15.86
N LEU A 177 17.03 -10.98 16.03
CA LEU A 177 16.35 -11.35 17.27
C LEU A 177 16.49 -12.85 17.55
N GLY A 178 16.28 -13.70 16.54
CA GLY A 178 16.44 -15.14 16.65
C GLY A 178 17.88 -15.55 17.01
N ALA A 179 18.87 -14.95 16.34
CA ALA A 179 20.28 -15.20 16.63
C ALA A 179 20.68 -14.73 18.03
N GLY A 180 20.18 -13.57 18.47
CA GLY A 180 20.40 -13.04 19.81
C GLY A 180 19.83 -13.96 20.91
N LEU A 181 18.59 -14.41 20.74
CA LEU A 181 17.95 -15.35 21.67
C LEU A 181 18.69 -16.70 21.72
N ALA A 182 19.13 -17.23 20.58
CA ALA A 182 19.93 -18.44 20.52
C ALA A 182 21.26 -18.28 21.29
N GLY A 183 21.94 -17.15 21.14
CA GLY A 183 23.18 -16.85 21.87
C GLY A 183 22.98 -16.78 23.39
N ILE A 184 21.89 -16.16 23.86
CA ILE A 184 21.53 -16.10 25.28
C ILE A 184 21.26 -17.51 25.83
N ALA A 185 20.50 -18.34 25.11
CA ALA A 185 20.19 -19.70 25.52
C ALA A 185 21.45 -20.58 25.67
N VAL A 186 22.40 -20.48 24.74
CA VAL A 186 23.70 -21.18 24.83
C VAL A 186 24.49 -20.73 26.04
N THR A 187 24.50 -19.43 26.34
CA THR A 187 25.22 -18.86 27.49
C THR A 187 24.64 -19.32 28.81
N LEU A 188 23.31 -19.33 28.95
CA LEU A 188 22.62 -19.83 30.15
C LEU A 188 22.88 -21.33 30.37
N ARG A 189 22.95 -22.13 29.29
CA ARG A 189 23.26 -23.56 29.39
C ARG A 189 24.69 -23.83 29.87
N LYS A 190 25.66 -23.00 29.49
CA LYS A 190 27.05 -23.12 29.97
C LYS A 190 27.17 -22.80 31.47
N ARG A 191 26.37 -21.86 32.00
CA ARG A 191 26.41 -21.49 33.42
C ARG A 191 25.90 -22.60 34.34
N LYS A 192 24.89 -23.37 33.94
CA LYS A 192 24.35 -24.49 34.75
C LYS A 192 25.27 -25.71 34.88
N LYS A 193 26.35 -25.79 34.09
CA LYS A 193 27.32 -26.91 34.14
C LYS A 193 28.53 -26.64 35.05
N LYS A 194 28.62 -25.43 35.60
CA LYS A 194 29.55 -25.09 36.67
C LYS A 194 28.80 -25.16 37.99
#